data_AF-A0A800CKX4-F1
#
_entry.id   AF-A0A800CKX4-F1
#
_cell.length_a   1.000
_cell.length_b   1.000
_cell.length_c   1.000
_cell.angle_alpha   90.00
_cell.angle_beta   90.00
_cell.angle_gamma   90.00
#
_symmetry.space_group_name_H-M   'P 1'
#
loop_
_entity.id
_entity.type
_entity.pdbx_description
1 polymer ?
#
loop_
_entity_poly.entity_id
_entity_poly.type
_entity_poly.pdbx_seq_one_letter_code
_entity_poly.pdbx_strand_id
1 'polypeptide(L)'
;GDKRLKYMMIFKNYGEAAGASLEHPHSQLIATPIVPKRVVEELNGSQRYYSYKERCVFCDMIRQELKDEVRLVEVSDSFISFEPYASRFPFETWILPRKHMTKYEHISDELIEELAIVLQSTIRKLEITLSHPPYNYILHTTPCREPDDLEYYHWHIEIMPRLTKMAGFEWGTGFYINPTPPEEAAGYLREASEGKEELKEAMAADAH
;
A
#
# COMPACT_ATOMS: atom_id res chain seq x y z
N GLY A 1 26.20 3.47 1.10
CA GLY A 1 25.42 4.33 0.18
C GLY A 1 25.91 5.76 0.21
N ASP A 2 25.54 6.58 -0.78
CA ASP A 2 25.82 8.02 -0.83
C ASP A 2 25.13 8.73 0.34
N LYS A 3 25.92 9.36 1.22
CA LYS A 3 25.41 10.03 2.43
C LYS A 3 24.49 11.20 2.11
N ARG A 4 24.50 11.74 0.90
CA ARG A 4 23.60 12.85 0.53
C ARG A 4 22.15 12.41 0.39
N LEU A 5 21.91 11.14 0.12
CA LEU A 5 20.57 10.57 -0.01
C LEU A 5 20.02 10.21 1.38
N LYS A 6 18.78 10.64 1.65
CA LYS A 6 18.10 10.38 2.93
C LYS A 6 16.89 9.47 2.77
N TYR A 7 16.27 9.45 1.60
CA TYR A 7 15.08 8.64 1.33
C TYR A 7 15.03 8.20 -0.12
N MET A 8 14.47 7.02 -0.37
CA MET A 8 14.21 6.48 -1.71
C MET A 8 12.71 6.23 -1.81
N MET A 9 12.03 7.00 -2.65
CA MET A 9 10.59 6.87 -2.87
C MET A 9 10.34 6.00 -4.09
N ILE A 10 9.70 4.85 -3.89
CA ILE A 10 9.23 3.96 -4.97
C ILE A 10 7.73 4.16 -5.11
N PHE A 11 7.28 4.43 -6.33
CA PHE A 11 5.87 4.67 -6.61
C PHE A 11 5.53 4.32 -8.07
N LYS A 12 4.24 4.19 -8.36
CA LYS A 12 3.69 4.02 -9.70
C LYS A 12 2.51 4.95 -9.91
N ASN A 13 2.41 5.49 -11.11
CA ASN A 13 1.24 6.20 -11.61
C ASN A 13 0.65 5.38 -12.76
N TYR A 14 -0.63 5.00 -12.67
CA TYR A 14 -1.34 4.28 -13.71
C TYR A 14 -2.57 5.09 -14.17
N GLY A 15 -2.63 5.39 -15.46
CA GLY A 15 -3.68 6.20 -16.08
C GLY A 15 -3.47 7.72 -15.96
N GLU A 16 -4.06 8.46 -16.88
CA GLU A 16 -3.87 9.92 -17.04
C GLU A 16 -4.21 10.71 -15.76
N ALA A 17 -5.34 10.39 -15.12
CA ALA A 17 -5.79 11.08 -13.91
C ALA A 17 -4.90 10.81 -12.67
N ALA A 18 -4.03 9.79 -12.73
CA ALA A 18 -3.01 9.51 -11.73
C ALA A 18 -1.66 10.20 -12.03
N GLY A 19 -1.57 10.94 -13.14
CA GLY A 19 -0.36 11.64 -13.57
C GLY A 19 0.61 10.77 -14.37
N ALA A 20 0.14 9.70 -15.00
CA ALA A 20 0.95 8.94 -15.95
C ALA A 20 1.22 9.80 -17.20
N SER A 21 2.49 10.14 -17.44
CA SER A 21 2.92 10.91 -18.61
C SER A 21 3.16 10.06 -19.87
N LEU A 22 3.22 8.73 -19.70
CA LEU A 22 3.40 7.73 -20.76
C LEU A 22 2.36 6.63 -20.58
N GLU A 23 1.78 6.13 -21.67
CA GLU A 23 0.85 4.98 -21.65
C GLU A 23 1.52 3.67 -21.21
N HIS A 24 2.85 3.60 -21.26
CA HIS A 24 3.59 2.40 -20.87
C HIS A 24 3.67 2.24 -19.34
N PRO A 25 3.35 1.06 -18.79
CA PRO A 25 3.45 0.79 -17.36
C PRO A 25 4.90 0.92 -16.90
N HIS A 26 5.19 1.88 -16.02
CA HIS A 26 6.49 2.01 -15.38
C HIS A 26 6.32 2.39 -13.91
N SER A 27 7.21 1.87 -13.07
CA SER A 27 7.38 2.33 -11.68
C SER A 27 8.58 3.26 -11.63
N GLN A 28 8.55 4.23 -10.74
CA GLN A 28 9.57 5.25 -10.60
C GLN A 28 10.24 5.12 -9.24
N LEU A 29 11.55 5.41 -9.22
CA LEU A 29 12.34 5.52 -8.00
C LEU A 29 12.98 6.91 -7.97
N ILE A 30 12.68 7.69 -6.93
CA ILE A 30 13.27 9.01 -6.73
C ILE A 30 14.02 9.02 -5.40
N ALA A 31 15.33 9.26 -5.47
CA ALA A 31 16.17 9.43 -4.28
C ALA A 31 16.27 10.92 -3.91
N THR A 32 15.97 11.26 -2.66
CA THR A 32 15.90 12.65 -2.19
C THR A 32 16.94 12.94 -1.10
N PRO A 33 17.49 14.17 -1.04
CA PRO A 33 18.41 14.58 0.01
C PRO A 33 17.72 14.96 1.33
N ILE A 34 16.38 14.89 1.35
CA ILE A 34 15.52 15.14 2.49
C ILE A 34 14.56 13.96 2.66
N VAL A 35 14.09 13.72 3.89
CA VAL A 35 12.99 12.78 4.13
C VAL A 35 11.69 13.52 3.80
N PRO A 36 10.80 12.97 2.95
CA PRO A 36 9.53 13.60 2.62
C PRO A 36 8.69 13.87 3.87
N LYS A 37 7.97 15.00 3.88
CA LYS A 37 7.16 15.44 5.03
C LYS A 37 6.19 14.34 5.51
N ARG A 38 5.52 13.66 4.58
CA ARG A 38 4.57 12.57 4.89
C ARG A 38 5.23 11.43 5.67
N VAL A 39 6.41 10.99 5.23
CA VAL A 39 7.20 9.93 5.91
C VAL A 39 7.62 10.38 7.31
N VAL A 40 8.04 11.64 7.47
CA VAL A 40 8.38 12.20 8.79
C VAL A 40 7.17 12.21 9.72
N GLU A 41 6.00 12.62 9.24
CA GLU A 41 4.76 12.61 10.03
C GLU A 41 4.37 11.21 10.49
N GLU A 42 4.53 10.23 9.60
CA GLU A 42 4.24 8.83 9.86
C GLU A 42 5.19 8.20 10.87
N LEU A 43 6.50 8.43 10.72
CA LEU A 43 7.53 8.02 11.70
C LEU A 43 7.24 8.63 13.08
N ASN A 44 6.96 9.93 13.14
CA ASN A 44 6.65 10.62 14.40
C ASN A 44 5.37 10.07 15.03
N GLY A 45 4.33 9.81 14.23
CA GLY A 45 3.09 9.20 14.70
C GLY A 45 3.31 7.82 15.29
N SER A 46 4.10 7.00 14.60
CA SER A 46 4.38 5.62 15.00
C SER A 46 5.27 5.58 16.25
N GLN A 47 6.27 6.45 16.35
CA GLN A 47 7.10 6.60 17.54
C GLN A 47 6.28 7.05 18.76
N ARG A 48 5.36 8.01 18.59
CA ARG A 48 4.45 8.43 19.67
C ARG A 48 3.56 7.28 20.14
N TYR A 49 3.01 6.50 19.22
CA TYR A 49 2.20 5.33 19.56
C TYR A 49 3.02 4.31 20.35
N TYR A 50 4.21 3.97 19.86
CA TYR A 50 5.12 3.04 20.53
C TYR A 50 5.49 3.54 21.93
N SER A 51 5.75 4.83 22.11
CA SER A 51 6.06 5.42 23.43
C SER A 51 4.92 5.25 24.45
N TYR A 52 3.67 5.11 23.98
CA TYR A 52 2.49 4.92 24.83
C TYR A 52 2.07 3.45 25.01
N LYS A 53 2.36 2.60 24.02
CA LYS A 53 1.87 1.20 23.95
C LYS A 53 2.96 0.14 23.97
N GLU A 54 4.22 0.53 23.80
CA GLU A 54 5.40 -0.34 23.64
C GLU A 54 5.21 -1.41 22.55
N ARG A 55 4.45 -1.06 21.52
CA ARG A 55 4.12 -1.92 20.38
C ARG A 55 4.05 -1.10 19.10
N CYS A 56 4.47 -1.71 17.99
CA CYS A 56 4.34 -1.13 16.66
C CYS A 56 2.86 -0.91 16.31
N VAL A 57 2.50 0.31 15.88
CA VAL A 57 1.12 0.66 15.50
C VAL A 57 0.61 -0.20 14.34
N PHE A 58 1.44 -0.46 13.34
CA PHE A 58 1.09 -1.27 12.19
C PHE A 58 0.87 -2.74 12.58
N CYS A 59 1.69 -3.28 13.47
CA CYS A 59 1.48 -4.63 14.00
C CYS A 59 0.16 -4.75 14.78
N ASP A 60 -0.23 -3.70 15.51
CA ASP A 60 -1.54 -3.66 16.17
C ASP A 60 -2.69 -3.53 15.17
N MET A 61 -2.52 -2.75 14.09
CA MET A 61 -3.47 -2.71 12.97
C MET A 61 -3.66 -4.10 12.35
N ILE A 62 -2.56 -4.78 12.00
CA ILE A 62 -2.60 -6.15 11.43
C ILE A 62 -3.36 -7.10 12.36
N ARG A 63 -3.04 -7.09 13.66
CA ARG A 63 -3.75 -7.95 14.65
C ARG A 63 -5.23 -7.63 14.72
N GLN A 64 -5.59 -6.36 14.65
CA GLN A 64 -6.98 -5.93 14.70
C GLN A 64 -7.73 -6.38 13.43
N GLU A 65 -7.16 -6.14 12.24
CA GLU A 65 -7.81 -6.51 10.98
C GLU A 65 -7.95 -8.03 10.81
N LEU A 66 -6.95 -8.81 11.26
CA LEU A 66 -7.06 -10.28 11.29
C LEU A 66 -8.07 -10.81 12.31
N LYS A 67 -8.41 -10.02 13.34
CA LYS A 67 -9.38 -10.42 14.36
C LYS A 67 -10.81 -10.04 13.96
N ASP A 68 -10.98 -8.83 13.45
CA ASP A 68 -12.29 -8.27 13.16
C ASP A 68 -12.78 -8.69 11.76
N GLU A 69 -11.85 -8.91 10.81
CA GLU A 69 -12.09 -9.33 9.42
C GLU A 69 -13.03 -8.42 8.60
N VAL A 70 -13.41 -7.26 9.14
CA VAL A 70 -14.39 -6.36 8.50
C VAL A 70 -13.79 -5.65 7.28
N ARG A 71 -12.59 -5.07 7.42
CA ARG A 71 -11.91 -4.29 6.36
C ARG A 71 -10.85 -5.10 5.60
N LEU A 72 -10.79 -6.41 5.83
CA LEU A 72 -9.83 -7.31 5.21
C LEU A 72 -10.15 -7.51 3.72
N VAL A 73 -9.18 -7.35 2.82
CA VAL A 73 -9.35 -7.63 1.38
C VAL A 73 -8.87 -9.04 1.05
N GLU A 74 -7.68 -9.40 1.53
CA GLU A 74 -7.10 -10.75 1.43
C GLU A 74 -5.95 -10.95 2.43
N VAL A 75 -5.62 -12.21 2.70
CA VAL A 75 -4.51 -12.62 3.57
C VAL A 75 -3.79 -13.76 2.89
N SER A 76 -2.47 -13.64 2.82
CA SER A 76 -1.56 -14.73 2.43
C SER A 76 -0.76 -15.22 3.65
N ASP A 77 0.20 -16.11 3.44
CA ASP A 77 1.04 -16.63 4.52
C ASP A 77 1.88 -15.53 5.18
N SER A 78 2.38 -14.59 4.38
CA SER A 78 3.29 -13.53 4.82
C SER A 78 2.73 -12.12 4.71
N PHE A 79 1.63 -11.88 3.98
CA PHE A 79 1.07 -10.55 3.75
C PHE A 79 -0.41 -10.44 4.10
N ILE A 80 -0.84 -9.21 4.33
CA ILE A 80 -2.24 -8.82 4.52
C ILE A 80 -2.53 -7.61 3.63
N SER A 81 -3.69 -7.64 2.98
CA SER A 81 -4.25 -6.52 2.22
C SER A 81 -5.57 -6.10 2.87
N PHE A 82 -5.73 -4.82 3.17
CA PHE A 82 -6.93 -4.31 3.85
C PHE A 82 -7.20 -2.83 3.55
N GLU A 83 -8.44 -2.40 3.74
CA GLU A 83 -8.83 -1.00 3.71
C GLU A 83 -8.54 -0.37 5.09
N PRO A 84 -7.62 0.61 5.24
CA PRO A 84 -7.33 1.20 6.53
C PRO A 84 -8.55 1.95 7.07
N TYR A 85 -8.79 1.85 8.39
CA TYR A 85 -9.91 2.55 9.03
C TYR A 85 -9.96 4.06 8.73
N ALA A 86 -8.80 4.69 8.54
CA ALA A 86 -8.67 6.11 8.23
C ALA A 86 -8.25 6.37 6.76
N SER A 87 -8.83 5.63 5.80
CA SER A 87 -8.63 5.86 4.35
C SER A 87 -8.91 7.31 3.95
N ARG A 88 -7.98 7.91 3.22
CA ARG A 88 -8.10 9.26 2.65
C ARG A 88 -8.81 9.23 1.30
N PHE A 89 -8.67 8.14 0.56
CA PHE A 89 -9.27 7.95 -0.74
C PHE A 89 -10.26 6.78 -0.72
N PRO A 90 -11.35 6.82 -1.53
CA PRO A 90 -12.18 5.65 -1.75
C PRO A 90 -11.34 4.48 -2.25
N PHE A 91 -11.55 3.29 -1.66
CA PHE A 91 -10.80 2.07 -2.01
C PHE A 91 -9.27 2.23 -1.85
N GLU A 92 -8.83 3.04 -0.88
CA GLU A 92 -7.43 3.06 -0.49
C GLU A 92 -7.08 1.72 0.17
N THR A 93 -6.26 0.91 -0.47
CA THR A 93 -5.90 -0.42 0.02
C THR A 93 -4.45 -0.45 0.45
N TRP A 94 -4.17 -1.00 1.63
CA TRP A 94 -2.82 -1.13 2.18
C TRP A 94 -2.37 -2.58 2.16
N ILE A 95 -1.11 -2.82 1.79
CA ILE A 95 -0.45 -4.14 1.86
C ILE A 95 0.73 -4.07 2.83
N LEU A 96 0.73 -4.98 3.82
CA LEU A 96 1.76 -5.07 4.86
C LEU A 96 2.26 -6.51 5.02
N PRO A 97 3.54 -6.73 5.36
CA PRO A 97 3.94 -8.02 5.87
C PRO A 97 3.31 -8.28 7.25
N ARG A 98 2.92 -9.52 7.49
CA ARG A 98 2.29 -9.96 8.75
C ARG A 98 3.29 -10.02 9.90
N LYS A 99 4.57 -10.20 9.59
CA LYS A 99 5.69 -10.10 10.53
C LYS A 99 6.26 -8.70 10.49
N HIS A 100 6.66 -8.19 11.65
CA HIS A 100 7.27 -6.87 11.75
C HIS A 100 8.52 -6.78 10.86
N MET A 101 8.47 -5.86 9.89
CA MET A 101 9.59 -5.56 9.02
C MET A 101 9.70 -4.05 8.84
N THR A 102 10.81 -3.49 9.30
CA THR A 102 11.05 -2.05 9.27
C THR A 102 11.44 -1.55 7.89
N LYS A 103 12.26 -2.32 7.19
CA LYS A 103 12.89 -1.95 5.92
C LYS A 103 12.43 -2.89 4.82
N TYR A 104 11.90 -2.31 3.75
CA TYR A 104 11.58 -3.06 2.55
C TYR A 104 12.83 -3.70 1.93
N GLU A 105 13.98 -3.03 2.01
CA GLU A 105 15.23 -3.47 1.37
C GLU A 105 15.77 -4.80 1.92
N HIS A 106 15.25 -5.27 3.05
CA HIS A 106 15.66 -6.52 3.71
C HIS A 106 14.69 -7.68 3.47
N ILE A 107 13.71 -7.49 2.60
CA ILE A 107 12.80 -8.55 2.16
C ILE A 107 13.57 -9.67 1.45
N SER A 108 13.20 -10.93 1.69
CA SER A 108 13.81 -12.08 1.01
C SER A 108 13.17 -12.30 -0.36
N ASP A 109 13.85 -13.04 -1.24
CA ASP A 109 13.35 -13.34 -2.59
C ASP A 109 12.01 -14.09 -2.54
N GLU A 110 11.83 -15.01 -1.60
CA GLU A 110 10.56 -15.74 -1.41
C GLU A 110 9.41 -14.80 -1.02
N LEU A 111 9.69 -13.81 -0.16
CA LEU A 111 8.72 -12.79 0.22
C LEU A 111 8.44 -11.81 -0.91
N ILE A 112 9.39 -11.56 -1.81
CA ILE A 112 9.16 -10.74 -3.01
C ILE A 112 8.18 -11.46 -3.95
N GLU A 113 8.35 -12.76 -4.17
CA GLU A 113 7.44 -13.56 -5.00
C GLU A 113 6.01 -13.54 -4.44
N GLU A 114 5.86 -13.76 -3.14
CA GLU A 114 4.55 -13.72 -2.48
C GLU A 114 3.93 -12.32 -2.50
N LEU A 115 4.75 -11.27 -2.28
CA LEU A 115 4.29 -9.88 -2.39
C LEU A 115 3.79 -9.57 -3.81
N ALA A 116 4.46 -10.07 -4.84
CA ALA A 116 4.06 -9.86 -6.23
C ALA A 116 2.67 -10.47 -6.50
N ILE A 117 2.39 -11.66 -5.96
CA ILE A 117 1.08 -12.32 -6.06
C ILE A 117 -0.01 -11.49 -5.38
N VAL A 118 0.23 -11.06 -4.13
CA VAL A 118 -0.75 -10.28 -3.36
C VAL A 118 -0.99 -8.91 -3.99
N LEU A 119 0.07 -8.23 -4.44
CA LEU A 119 -0.05 -6.95 -5.13
C LEU A 119 -0.85 -7.10 -6.44
N GLN A 120 -0.60 -8.15 -7.22
CA GLN A 120 -1.35 -8.42 -8.44
C GLN A 120 -2.82 -8.72 -8.16
N SER A 121 -3.13 -9.58 -7.18
CA SER A 121 -4.53 -9.91 -6.85
C SER A 121 -5.27 -8.69 -6.32
N THR A 122 -4.66 -7.91 -5.42
CA THR A 122 -5.25 -6.66 -4.91
C THR A 122 -5.53 -5.66 -6.02
N ILE A 123 -4.58 -5.42 -6.95
CA ILE A 123 -4.81 -4.53 -8.10
C ILE A 123 -5.92 -5.08 -8.99
N ARG A 124 -5.96 -6.39 -9.26
CA ARG A 124 -7.01 -7.00 -10.09
C ARG A 124 -8.40 -6.86 -9.47
N LYS A 125 -8.52 -7.03 -8.15
CA LYS A 125 -9.78 -6.80 -7.42
C LYS A 125 -10.25 -5.36 -7.56
N LEU A 126 -9.33 -4.39 -7.44
CA LEU A 126 -9.61 -2.98 -7.67
C LEU A 126 -10.06 -2.72 -9.12
N GLU A 127 -9.37 -3.29 -10.10
CA GLU A 127 -9.72 -3.16 -11.52
C GLU A 127 -11.10 -3.72 -11.84
N ILE A 128 -11.43 -4.91 -11.35
CA ILE A 128 -12.75 -5.54 -11.54
C ILE A 128 -13.84 -4.70 -10.87
N THR A 129 -13.63 -4.31 -9.62
CA THR A 129 -14.64 -3.61 -8.81
C THR A 129 -14.92 -2.20 -9.34
N LEU A 130 -13.89 -1.52 -9.84
CA LEU A 130 -13.94 -0.09 -10.17
C LEU A 130 -13.84 0.17 -11.68
N SER A 131 -13.98 -0.87 -12.51
CA SER A 131 -13.92 -0.77 -13.97
C SER A 131 -12.61 -0.16 -14.49
N HIS A 132 -11.48 -0.74 -14.09
CA HIS A 132 -10.12 -0.35 -14.46
C HIS A 132 -9.79 1.13 -14.14
N PRO A 133 -9.79 1.52 -12.85
CA PRO A 133 -9.58 2.91 -12.48
C PRO A 133 -8.10 3.31 -12.65
N PRO A 134 -7.82 4.60 -12.89
CA PRO A 134 -6.49 5.14 -12.67
C PRO A 134 -6.12 5.04 -11.17
N TYR A 135 -4.87 4.73 -10.87
CA TYR A 135 -4.39 4.59 -9.48
C TYR A 135 -2.94 5.03 -9.32
N ASN A 136 -2.59 5.39 -8.09
CA ASN A 136 -1.20 5.47 -7.65
C ASN A 136 -0.93 4.33 -6.68
N TYR A 137 0.28 3.80 -6.65
CA TYR A 137 0.75 3.10 -5.45
C TYR A 137 2.08 3.68 -4.98
N ILE A 138 2.33 3.61 -3.68
CA ILE A 138 3.53 4.14 -3.05
C ILE A 138 4.04 3.12 -2.03
N LEU A 139 5.34 2.83 -2.06
CA LEU A 139 6.02 2.07 -1.02
C LEU A 139 6.54 3.03 0.05
N HIS A 140 6.10 2.80 1.28
CA HIS A 140 6.58 3.46 2.48
C HIS A 140 7.56 2.53 3.19
N THR A 141 8.80 2.97 3.38
CA THR A 141 9.88 2.24 4.08
C THR A 141 10.62 3.24 4.97
N THR A 142 11.45 2.80 5.92
CA THR A 142 12.22 3.76 6.71
C THR A 142 13.25 4.55 5.88
N PRO A 143 13.60 5.78 6.28
CA PRO A 143 14.74 6.50 5.74
C PRO A 143 16.04 5.70 5.76
N CYS A 144 16.93 5.96 4.80
CA CYS A 144 18.13 5.16 4.57
C CYS A 144 19.10 5.10 5.77
N ARG A 145 18.93 5.97 6.76
CA ARG A 145 19.82 6.11 7.92
C ARG A 145 19.19 5.67 9.24
N GLU A 146 17.94 5.22 9.23
CA GLU A 146 17.34 4.61 10.40
C GLU A 146 18.01 3.26 10.70
N PRO A 147 18.02 2.81 11.97
CA PRO A 147 18.38 1.45 12.34
C PRO A 147 17.58 0.39 11.57
N ASP A 148 18.16 -0.80 11.42
CA ASP A 148 17.52 -1.92 10.72
C ASP A 148 16.40 -2.57 11.56
N ASP A 149 16.44 -2.38 12.88
CA ASP A 149 15.61 -3.00 13.90
C ASP A 149 14.64 -2.01 14.56
N LEU A 150 14.23 -0.96 13.84
CA LEU A 150 13.31 0.04 14.38
C LEU A 150 11.96 -0.60 14.75
N GLU A 151 11.67 -0.68 16.04
CA GLU A 151 10.53 -1.43 16.56
C GLU A 151 9.17 -0.74 16.37
N TYR A 152 9.18 0.54 16.00
CA TYR A 152 7.97 1.35 15.92
C TYR A 152 7.49 1.64 14.51
N TYR A 153 8.21 1.22 13.46
CA TYR A 153 7.83 1.47 12.08
C TYR A 153 7.78 0.17 11.27
N HIS A 154 6.91 0.13 10.27
CA HIS A 154 6.64 -1.06 9.47
C HIS A 154 6.46 -0.62 8.02
N TRP A 155 7.25 -1.17 7.11
CA TRP A 155 7.09 -0.83 5.70
C TRP A 155 5.74 -1.33 5.19
N HIS A 156 5.15 -0.60 4.26
CA HIS A 156 3.85 -0.95 3.67
C HIS A 156 3.69 -0.32 2.29
N ILE A 157 2.77 -0.85 1.50
CA ILE A 157 2.37 -0.27 0.22
C ILE A 157 0.98 0.33 0.38
N GLU A 158 0.81 1.58 -0.02
CA GLU A 158 -0.50 2.23 -0.15
C GLU A 158 -0.91 2.26 -1.63
N ILE A 159 -2.07 1.73 -1.97
CA ILE A 159 -2.69 1.81 -3.30
C ILE A 159 -3.87 2.78 -3.21
N MET A 160 -3.91 3.77 -4.10
CA MET A 160 -4.87 4.87 -4.05
C MET A 160 -5.53 5.07 -5.43
N PRO A 161 -6.72 4.49 -5.64
CA PRO A 161 -7.54 4.74 -6.81
C PRO A 161 -7.94 6.22 -6.92
N ARG A 162 -7.92 6.75 -8.15
CA ARG A 162 -8.24 8.16 -8.44
C ARG A 162 -9.68 8.27 -8.92
N LEU A 163 -10.62 8.01 -8.00
CA LEU A 163 -12.07 8.05 -8.27
C LEU A 163 -12.69 9.45 -8.09
N THR A 164 -12.07 10.29 -7.26
CA THR A 164 -12.53 11.65 -6.97
C THR A 164 -11.45 12.67 -7.30
N LYS A 165 -11.87 13.87 -7.69
CA LYS A 165 -10.96 15.01 -7.88
C LYS A 165 -10.81 15.73 -6.54
N MET A 166 -9.58 15.91 -6.07
CA MET A 166 -9.31 16.77 -4.92
C MET A 166 -9.74 18.20 -5.26
N ALA A 167 -10.55 18.81 -4.40
CA ALA A 167 -11.10 20.14 -4.58
C ALA A 167 -10.44 21.15 -3.62
N GLY A 168 -10.94 22.39 -3.62
CA GLY A 168 -10.34 23.47 -2.85
C GLY A 168 -10.34 23.25 -1.34
N PHE A 169 -11.25 22.42 -0.82
CA PHE A 169 -11.27 22.08 0.60
C PHE A 169 -10.10 21.19 0.99
N GLU A 170 -9.87 20.11 0.24
CA GLU A 170 -8.76 19.18 0.49
C GLU A 170 -7.42 19.88 0.29
N TRP A 171 -7.27 20.64 -0.80
CA TRP A 171 -6.06 21.42 -1.07
C TRP A 171 -5.79 22.51 -0.01
N GLY A 172 -6.83 23.18 0.46
CA GLY A 172 -6.71 24.30 1.39
C GLY A 172 -6.49 23.88 2.84
N THR A 173 -6.94 22.68 3.24
CA THR A 173 -6.94 22.24 4.64
C THR A 173 -6.06 21.02 4.93
N GLY A 174 -5.82 20.17 3.94
CA GLY A 174 -5.20 18.85 4.14
C GLY A 174 -6.15 17.80 4.73
N PHE A 175 -7.44 18.11 4.92
CA PHE A 175 -8.46 17.11 5.25
C PHE A 175 -8.94 16.40 3.99
N TYR A 176 -9.34 15.15 4.14
CA TYR A 176 -9.86 14.32 3.05
C TYR A 176 -11.31 13.96 3.34
N ILE A 177 -12.16 14.05 2.31
CA ILE A 177 -13.53 13.59 2.34
C ILE A 177 -13.60 12.28 1.55
N ASN A 178 -13.75 11.17 2.25
CA ASN A 178 -13.96 9.87 1.64
C ASN A 178 -15.45 9.50 1.73
N PRO A 179 -16.21 9.50 0.62
CA PRO A 179 -17.62 9.14 0.62
C PRO A 179 -17.88 7.64 0.79
N THR A 180 -16.86 6.79 0.64
CA THR A 180 -16.99 5.33 0.73
C THR A 180 -16.42 4.84 2.06
N PRO A 181 -17.25 4.26 2.96
CA PRO A 181 -16.76 3.62 4.17
C PRO A 181 -15.76 2.49 3.83
N PRO A 182 -14.61 2.40 4.51
CA PRO A 182 -13.61 1.36 4.22
C PRO A 182 -14.16 -0.05 4.44
N GLU A 183 -15.13 -0.23 5.35
CA GLU A 183 -15.84 -1.50 5.55
C GLU A 183 -16.63 -1.95 4.31
N GLU A 184 -17.29 -1.01 3.64
CA GLU A 184 -18.04 -1.29 2.40
C GLU A 184 -17.08 -1.55 1.23
N ALA A 185 -16.03 -0.73 1.10
CA ALA A 185 -14.99 -0.91 0.08
C ALA A 185 -14.36 -2.31 0.16
N ALA A 186 -13.98 -2.75 1.35
CA ALA A 186 -13.42 -4.09 1.57
C ALA A 186 -14.42 -5.19 1.21
N GLY A 187 -15.72 -5.00 1.53
CA GLY A 187 -16.79 -5.90 1.11
C GLY A 187 -16.82 -6.10 -0.40
N TYR A 188 -16.86 -5.01 -1.17
CA TYR A 188 -16.86 -5.07 -2.64
C TYR A 188 -15.59 -5.73 -3.20
N LEU A 189 -14.40 -5.43 -2.64
CA LEU A 189 -13.13 -6.04 -3.11
C LEU A 189 -13.02 -7.54 -2.79
N ARG A 190 -13.67 -8.01 -1.72
CA ARG A 190 -13.77 -9.45 -1.42
C ARG A 190 -14.72 -10.17 -2.37
N GLU A 191 -15.81 -9.51 -2.76
CA GLU A 191 -16.81 -10.04 -3.69
C GLU A 191 -16.32 -10.08 -5.14
N ALA A 192 -15.29 -9.30 -5.48
CA ALA A 192 -14.61 -9.37 -6.76
C ALA A 192 -14.00 -10.76 -6.97
N SER A 193 -14.77 -11.65 -7.60
CA SER A 193 -14.34 -12.99 -7.93
C SER A 193 -13.36 -12.93 -9.10
N GLU A 194 -12.16 -13.45 -8.87
CA GLU A 194 -11.33 -13.89 -9.97
C GLU A 194 -12.10 -14.95 -10.76
N GLY A 195 -12.29 -14.75 -12.06
CA GLY A 195 -12.51 -15.87 -12.97
C GLY A 195 -11.29 -16.79 -12.85
N LYS A 196 -11.36 -17.78 -11.95
CA LYS A 196 -10.25 -18.70 -11.61
C LYS A 196 -9.80 -19.59 -12.77
N GLU A 197 -10.45 -19.51 -13.93
CA GLU A 197 -10.10 -20.26 -15.14
C GLU A 197 -9.03 -19.56 -16.01
N GLU A 198 -9.03 -18.24 -16.16
CA GLU A 198 -8.23 -17.57 -17.21
C GLU A 198 -6.72 -17.48 -16.89
N LEU A 199 -6.34 -17.41 -15.60
CA LEU A 199 -4.92 -17.33 -15.22
C LEU A 199 -4.20 -18.68 -15.37
N LYS A 200 -4.91 -19.80 -15.18
CA LYS A 200 -4.36 -21.14 -15.43
C LYS A 200 -4.18 -21.41 -16.92
N GLU A 201 -5.07 -20.92 -17.77
CA GLU A 201 -4.94 -21.04 -19.23
C GLU A 201 -3.81 -20.16 -19.77
N ALA A 202 -3.65 -18.94 -19.26
CA ALA A 202 -2.53 -18.06 -19.65
C ALA A 202 -1.16 -18.64 -19.24
N MET A 203 -1.04 -19.20 -18.04
CA MET A 203 0.20 -19.83 -17.58
C MET A 203 0.49 -21.19 -18.27
N ALA A 204 -0.54 -21.87 -18.78
CA ALA A 204 -0.37 -23.09 -19.57
C ALA A 204 -0.04 -22.80 -21.05
N ALA A 205 -0.46 -21.64 -21.58
CA ALA A 205 -0.20 -21.23 -22.95
C ALA A 205 1.25 -20.75 -23.19
N ASP A 206 1.90 -20.18 -22.17
CA ASP A 206 3.30 -19.72 -22.26
C ASP A 206 4.33 -20.82 -21.95
N ALA A 207 3.89 -22.04 -21.67
CA ALA A 207 4.74 -23.21 -21.40
C ALA A 207 4.93 -24.15 -22.62
N HIS A 208 4.53 -23.72 -23.82
CA HIS A 208 4.68 -24.46 -25.08
C HIS A 208 5.35 -23.66 -26.20
#